data_AF-A0A538IBE6-F1
#
_entry.id   AF-A0A538IBE6-F1
#
_cell.length_a   1.000
_cell.length_b   1.000
_cell.length_c   1.000
_cell.angle_alpha   90.00
_cell.angle_beta   90.00
_cell.angle_gamma   90.00
#
_symmetry.space_group_name_H-M   'P 1'
#
loop_
_entity.id
_entity.type
_entity.pdbx_description
1 polymer ?
#
loop_
_entity_poly.entity_id
_entity_poly.type
_entity_poly.pdbx_seq_one_letter_code
_entity_poly.pdbx_strand_id
1 'polypeptide(L)' 'MPIELPPLPYDYDALEPHIDEQTMRVHHDKHHQAYVDNANKALEGTEWA' A
#
# COMPACT_ATOMS: atom_id res chain seq x y z
N MET A 1 -13.09 9.05 7.23
CA MET A 1 -12.20 9.57 6.17
C MET A 1 -11.53 8.37 5.56
N PRO A 2 -11.48 8.26 4.22
CA PRO A 2 -10.91 7.08 3.58
C PRO A 2 -9.45 6.89 3.99
N ILE A 3 -9.07 5.65 4.20
CA ILE A 3 -7.68 5.25 4.42
C ILE A 3 -6.93 5.47 3.09
N GLU A 4 -5.74 6.06 3.15
CA GLU A 4 -4.87 6.30 2.00
C GLU A 4 -3.63 5.43 2.06
N LEU A 5 -3.12 5.00 0.90
CA LEU A 5 -1.85 4.31 0.79
C LEU A 5 -0.72 5.34 0.99
N PRO A 6 0.08 5.26 2.08
CA PRO A 6 1.18 6.21 2.27
C PRO A 6 2.25 5.98 1.20
N PRO A 7 2.85 7.05 0.64
CA PRO A 7 3.98 6.89 -0.27
C PRO A 7 5.17 6.27 0.47
N LEU A 8 6.00 5.53 -0.25
CA LEU A 8 7.29 5.09 0.26
C LEU A 8 8.17 6.33 0.59
N PRO A 9 8.90 6.32 1.71
CA PRO A 9 9.81 7.40 2.07
C PRO A 9 11.15 7.32 1.32
N TYR A 10 11.28 6.43 0.35
CA TYR A 10 12.46 6.14 -0.45
C TYR A 10 12.05 5.57 -1.82
N ASP A 11 12.99 5.58 -2.77
CA ASP A 11 12.80 5.00 -4.11
C ASP A 11 12.65 3.47 -4.05
N TYR A 12 12.03 2.86 -5.06
CA TYR A 12 11.71 1.42 -5.07
C TYR A 12 12.95 0.51 -5.00
N ASP A 13 14.10 0.98 -5.45
CA ASP A 13 15.39 0.26 -5.49
C ASP A 13 16.27 0.57 -4.28
N ALA A 14 15.84 1.46 -3.36
CA ALA A 14 16.65 1.91 -2.23
C ALA A 14 17.04 0.80 -1.23
N LEU A 15 16.45 -0.39 -1.34
CA LEU A 15 16.69 -1.54 -0.48
C LEU A 15 17.54 -2.63 -1.15
N GLU A 16 18.02 -2.41 -2.37
CA GLU A 16 18.93 -3.35 -3.03
C GLU A 16 20.28 -3.45 -2.29
N PRO A 17 20.94 -4.64 -2.30
CA PRO A 17 20.51 -5.91 -2.89
C PRO A 17 19.68 -6.78 -1.93
N HIS A 18 19.20 -6.22 -0.82
CA HIS A 18 18.51 -6.97 0.22
C HIS A 18 17.05 -7.22 -0.12
N ILE A 19 16.40 -6.27 -0.80
CA ILE A 19 15.07 -6.39 -1.38
C ILE A 19 15.12 -5.76 -2.77
N ASP A 20 14.71 -6.49 -3.79
CA ASP A 20 14.76 -6.03 -5.18
C ASP A 20 13.62 -5.03 -5.52
N GLU A 21 13.86 -4.18 -6.52
CA GLU A 21 12.90 -3.17 -6.98
C GLU A 21 11.54 -3.78 -7.38
N GLN A 22 11.55 -4.93 -8.06
CA GLN A 22 10.32 -5.59 -8.52
C GLN A 22 9.47 -6.03 -7.33
N THR A 23 10.07 -6.61 -6.30
CA THR A 23 9.39 -6.94 -5.04
C THR A 23 8.77 -5.69 -4.42
N MET A 24 9.49 -4.58 -4.34
CA MET A 24 8.95 -3.34 -3.76
C MET A 24 7.77 -2.78 -4.57
N ARG A 25 7.83 -2.83 -5.90
CA ARG A 25 6.72 -2.39 -6.77
C ARG A 25 5.47 -3.24 -6.57
N VAL A 26 5.62 -4.57 -6.57
CA VAL A 26 4.48 -5.47 -6.41
C VAL A 26 3.93 -5.38 -4.98
N HIS A 27 4.79 -5.33 -3.96
CA HIS A 27 4.37 -5.25 -2.57
C HIS A 27 3.62 -3.95 -2.27
N HIS A 28 4.18 -2.79 -2.62
CA HIS A 28 3.56 -1.51 -2.34
C HIS A 28 2.34 -1.24 -3.25
N ASP A 29 2.51 -1.29 -4.58
CA ASP A 29 1.49 -0.80 -5.52
C ASP A 29 0.35 -1.79 -5.75
N LYS A 30 0.54 -3.06 -5.39
CA LYS A 30 -0.48 -4.10 -5.56
C LYS A 30 -0.97 -4.60 -4.21
N HIS A 31 -0.10 -5.19 -3.39
CA HIS A 31 -0.55 -5.82 -2.15
C HIS A 31 -1.03 -4.79 -1.12
N HIS A 32 -0.23 -3.75 -0.82
CA HIS A 32 -0.62 -2.72 0.13
C HIS A 32 -1.82 -1.91 -0.36
N GLN A 33 -1.83 -1.50 -1.63
CA GLN A 33 -3.00 -0.86 -2.25
C GLN A 33 -4.27 -1.71 -2.11
N ALA A 34 -4.20 -3.02 -2.37
CA ALA A 34 -5.36 -3.89 -2.23
C ALA A 34 -5.88 -3.98 -0.79
N TYR A 35 -5.00 -3.92 0.23
CA TYR A 35 -5.46 -3.84 1.62
C TYR A 35 -6.19 -2.52 1.90
N VAL A 36 -5.65 -1.39 1.44
CA VAL A 36 -6.29 -0.07 1.60
C VAL A 36 -7.67 -0.05 0.92
N ASP A 37 -7.74 -0.49 -0.34
CA ASP A 37 -8.98 -0.52 -1.11
C ASP A 37 -10.05 -1.39 -0.44
N ASN A 38 -9.67 -2.58 0.02
CA ASN A 38 -10.61 -3.51 0.64
C ASN A 38 -11.02 -3.08 2.05
N ALA A 39 -10.13 -2.44 2.81
CA ALA A 39 -10.48 -1.83 4.09
C ALA A 39 -11.51 -0.72 3.90
N ASN A 40 -11.30 0.19 2.95
CA ASN A 40 -12.27 1.24 2.62
C ASN A 40 -13.63 0.68 2.21
N LYS A 41 -13.65 -0.36 1.36
CA LYS A 41 -14.90 -1.07 0.98
C LYS A 41 -15.61 -1.70 2.17
N ALA A 42 -14.86 -2.29 3.10
CA ALA A 42 -15.43 -2.95 4.28
C ALA A 42 -15.99 -1.95 5.30
N LEU A 43 -15.41 -0.76 5.39
CA LEU A 43 -15.84 0.30 6.32
C LEU A 43 -16.95 1.18 5.75
N GLU A 44 -17.22 1.11 4.44
CA GLU A 44 -18.27 1.90 3.79
C GLU A 44 -19.63 1.74 4.51
N GLY A 45 -20.25 2.87 4.85
CA GLY A 45 -21.55 2.89 5.55
C GLY A 45 -21.48 2.62 7.06
N THR A 46 -20.28 2.42 7.63
CA THR A 46 -20.06 2.32 9.08
C THR A 46 -19.65 3.68 9.67
N GLU A 47 -19.59 3.77 11.01
CA GLU A 47 -19.03 4.95 11.71
C GLU A 47 -17.52 5.14 11.47
N TRP A 48 -16.86 4.14 10.88
CA TRP A 48 -15.42 4.10 10.63
C TRP A 48 -15.05 4.47 9.18
N ALA A 49 -16.03 4.81 8.34
CA ALA A 49 -15.83 5.28 6.96
C ALA A 49 -15.12 6.65 6.90
#